data_AF-A0A803NEL5-F1
#
_entry.id   AF-A0A803NEL5-F1
#
_cell.length_a   1.000
_cell.length_b   1.000
_cell.length_c   1.000
_cell.angle_alpha   90.00
_cell.angle_beta   90.00
_cell.angle_gamma   90.00
#
_symmetry.space_group_name_H-M   'P 1'
#
loop_
_entity.id
_entity.type
_entity.pdbx_description
1 polymer ?
#
loop_
_entity_poly.entity_id
_entity_poly.type
_entity_poly.pdbx_seq_one_letter_code
_entity_poly.pdbx_strand_id
1 'polypeptide(L)'
;MAQLRSVEGQVELKCHADNFFDVWAGKAHLISKISPNKIAKVELVEGEWNKVGAVISWTYLIVTTSPSSPRWKSFHGEGCIMKWSIEYEKMNEDAAEPKMHVALSLELAKEIDAHGCSA
;
A
#
# COMPACT_ATOMS: atom_id res chain seq x y z
N MET A 1 7.00 29.24 -4.35
CA MET A 1 5.73 28.72 -4.90
C MET A 1 5.63 27.27 -4.48
N ALA A 2 4.49 26.85 -3.92
CA ALA A 2 4.22 25.44 -3.63
C ALA A 2 4.33 24.62 -4.92
N GLN A 3 5.18 23.58 -4.94
CA GLN A 3 5.29 22.67 -6.08
C GLN A 3 4.78 21.31 -5.63
N LEU A 4 3.57 20.96 -6.06
CA LEU A 4 3.01 19.63 -5.88
C LEU A 4 3.83 18.63 -6.70
N ARG A 5 4.26 17.55 -6.08
CA ARG A 5 5.04 16.46 -6.71
C ARG A 5 4.31 15.14 -6.52
N SER A 6 4.56 14.18 -7.40
CA SER A 6 4.10 12.80 -7.26
C SER A 6 5.27 11.82 -7.24
N VAL A 7 5.09 10.73 -6.50
CA VAL A 7 5.93 9.53 -6.61
C VAL A 7 5.02 8.33 -6.82
N GLU A 8 5.45 7.41 -7.68
CA GLU A 8 4.62 6.31 -8.17
C GLU A 8 5.35 4.98 -8.08
N GLY A 9 4.57 3.91 -7.97
CA GLY A 9 5.04 2.54 -8.05
C GLY A 9 3.92 1.62 -8.53
N GLN A 10 4.30 0.47 -9.08
CA GLN A 10 3.33 -0.52 -9.52
C GLN A 10 3.83 -1.94 -9.28
N VAL A 11 2.89 -2.87 -9.08
CA VAL A 11 3.18 -4.29 -8.89
C VAL A 11 2.10 -5.14 -9.55
N GLU A 12 2.52 -6.20 -10.23
CA GLU A 12 1.62 -7.25 -10.72
C GLU A 12 1.30 -8.22 -9.58
N LEU A 13 0.02 -8.49 -9.38
CA LEU A 13 -0.54 -9.37 -8.36
C LEU A 13 -1.27 -10.53 -9.04
N LYS A 14 -1.26 -11.70 -8.41
CA LYS A 14 -1.90 -12.90 -8.94
C LYS A 14 -3.39 -12.96 -8.66
N CYS A 15 -3.87 -12.32 -7.59
CA CYS A 15 -5.29 -12.29 -7.25
C CYS A 15 -6.09 -11.36 -8.18
N HIS A 16 -7.40 -11.61 -8.28
CA HIS A 16 -8.31 -10.72 -8.99
C HIS A 16 -8.42 -9.36 -8.28
N ALA A 17 -8.63 -8.31 -9.06
CA ALA A 17 -8.71 -6.93 -8.57
C ALA A 17 -9.77 -6.76 -7.47
N ASP A 18 -10.93 -7.42 -7.60
CA ASP A 18 -12.03 -7.32 -6.63
C ASP A 18 -11.63 -7.89 -5.26
N ASN A 19 -10.93 -9.03 -5.23
CA ASN A 19 -10.46 -9.64 -3.99
C ASN A 19 -9.41 -8.76 -3.30
N PHE A 20 -8.48 -8.21 -4.09
CA PHE A 20 -7.48 -7.29 -3.58
C PHE A 20 -8.14 -6.03 -3.00
N PHE A 21 -9.07 -5.44 -3.74
CA PHE A 21 -9.73 -4.20 -3.36
C PHE A 21 -10.64 -4.37 -2.14
N ASP A 22 -11.34 -5.51 -2.02
CA ASP A 22 -12.14 -5.84 -0.84
C ASP A 22 -11.27 -5.92 0.42
N VAL A 23 -10.07 -6.50 0.35
CA VAL A 23 -9.14 -6.51 1.48
C VAL A 23 -8.59 -5.10 1.76
N TRP A 24 -8.12 -4.40 0.74
CA TRP A 24 -7.45 -3.10 0.88
C TRP A 24 -8.39 -1.99 1.40
N ALA A 25 -9.55 -1.83 0.77
CA ALA A 25 -10.51 -0.77 1.08
C ALA A 25 -11.63 -1.25 2.01
N GLY A 26 -12.17 -2.44 1.76
CA GLY A 26 -13.30 -2.99 2.53
C GLY A 26 -12.90 -3.48 3.92
N LYS A 27 -11.75 -4.14 4.03
CA LYS A 27 -11.28 -4.83 5.24
C LYS A 27 -9.91 -4.33 5.69
N ALA A 28 -9.68 -3.03 5.61
CA ALA A 28 -8.41 -2.38 6.01
C ALA A 28 -7.91 -2.80 7.41
N HIS A 29 -8.82 -3.06 8.35
CA HIS A 29 -8.50 -3.55 9.71
C HIS A 29 -7.85 -4.95 9.74
N LEU A 30 -7.93 -5.74 8.66
CA LEU A 30 -7.24 -7.02 8.53
C LEU A 30 -5.77 -6.86 8.11
N ILE A 31 -5.39 -5.71 7.55
CA ILE A 31 -4.02 -5.51 7.04
C ILE A 31 -2.99 -5.62 8.17
N SER A 32 -3.30 -5.18 9.38
CA SER A 32 -2.44 -5.39 10.56
C SER A 32 -2.23 -6.87 10.92
N LYS A 33 -3.19 -7.74 10.59
CA LYS A 33 -3.07 -9.19 10.80
C LYS A 33 -2.31 -9.86 9.66
N ILE A 34 -2.46 -9.37 8.43
CA ILE A 34 -1.74 -9.87 7.25
C ILE A 34 -0.25 -9.50 7.34
N SER A 35 0.06 -8.28 7.80
CA SER A 35 1.42 -7.76 7.90
C SER A 35 1.72 -7.12 9.26
N PRO A 36 1.80 -7.91 10.35
CA PRO A 36 2.06 -7.36 11.69
C PRO A 36 3.45 -6.73 11.83
N ASN A 37 4.40 -7.13 10.98
CA ASN A 37 5.76 -6.60 11.00
C ASN A 37 5.88 -5.19 10.37
N LYS A 38 4.92 -4.80 9.53
CA LYS A 38 4.91 -3.50 8.84
C LYS A 38 3.79 -2.61 9.33
N ILE A 39 2.62 -3.17 9.60
CA ILE A 39 1.46 -2.46 10.14
C ILE A 39 1.23 -2.92 11.57
N ALA A 40 1.63 -2.08 12.52
CA ALA A 40 1.44 -2.36 13.94
C ALA A 40 -0.03 -2.25 14.34
N LYS A 41 -0.77 -1.29 13.77
CA LYS A 41 -2.16 -1.01 14.16
C LYS A 41 -2.94 -0.29 13.06
N VAL A 42 -4.22 -0.62 12.95
CA VAL A 42 -5.19 0.08 12.11
C VAL A 42 -6.45 0.32 12.94
N GLU A 43 -6.86 1.57 13.07
CA GLU A 43 -8.01 1.96 13.90
C GLU A 43 -8.92 2.91 13.15
N LEU A 44 -10.23 2.67 13.23
CA LEU A 44 -11.23 3.63 12.81
C LEU A 44 -11.35 4.71 13.89
N VAL A 45 -11.12 5.96 13.50
CA VAL A 45 -11.21 7.12 14.39
C VAL A 45 -12.60 7.74 14.28
N GLU A 46 -13.08 7.94 13.06
CA GLU A 46 -14.39 8.54 12.78
C GLU A 46 -15.08 7.87 11.58
N GLY A 47 -16.41 7.86 11.59
CA GLY A 47 -17.23 7.32 10.51
C GLY A 47 -17.44 5.81 10.59
N GLU A 48 -17.53 5.17 9.43
CA GLU A 48 -17.77 3.73 9.28
C GLU A 48 -16.78 3.13 8.29
N TRP A 49 -16.32 1.89 8.55
CA TRP A 49 -15.47 1.18 7.60
C TRP A 49 -16.10 1.13 6.21
N ASN A 50 -15.27 1.32 5.18
CA ASN A 50 -15.68 1.25 3.77
C ASN A 50 -16.78 2.27 3.37
N LYS A 51 -16.87 3.41 4.08
CA LYS A 51 -17.72 4.55 3.72
C LYS A 51 -16.88 5.80 3.47
N VAL A 52 -17.33 6.61 2.51
CA VAL A 52 -16.74 7.91 2.25
C VAL A 52 -16.92 8.79 3.49
N GLY A 53 -15.85 9.46 3.90
CA GLY A 53 -15.81 10.28 5.11
C GLY A 53 -15.24 9.58 6.34
N ALA A 54 -14.88 8.30 6.25
CA ALA A 54 -14.21 7.59 7.34
C ALA A 54 -12.77 8.11 7.55
N VAL A 55 -12.38 8.26 8.82
CA VAL A 55 -11.02 8.62 9.22
C VAL A 55 -10.37 7.39 9.86
N ILE A 56 -9.27 6.92 9.26
CA ILE A 56 -8.56 5.71 9.69
C ILE A 56 -7.13 6.09 10.10
N SER A 57 -6.74 5.72 11.31
CA SER A 57 -5.38 5.87 11.82
C SER A 57 -4.56 4.61 11.53
N TRP A 58 -3.42 4.80 10.86
CA TRP A 58 -2.48 3.74 10.52
C TRP A 58 -1.19 3.93 11.30
N THR A 59 -0.84 2.97 12.15
CA THR A 59 0.47 2.89 12.80
C THR A 59 1.32 1.87 12.05
N TYR A 60 2.37 2.33 11.39
CA TYR A 60 3.22 1.51 10.55
C TYR A 60 4.71 1.74 10.82
N LEU A 61 5.51 0.76 10.43
CA LEU A 61 6.97 0.77 10.54
C LEU A 61 7.57 0.88 9.15
N ILE A 62 8.35 1.94 8.92
CA ILE A 62 9.18 2.06 7.72
C ILE A 62 10.56 1.52 8.07
N VAL A 63 10.89 0.36 7.51
CA VAL A 63 12.23 -0.20 7.61
C VAL A 63 12.99 0.18 6.34
N THR A 64 14.22 0.66 6.49
CA THR A 64 15.14 0.93 5.38
C THR A 64 15.73 -0.39 4.87
N THR A 65 14.91 -1.23 4.25
CA THR A 65 15.43 -2.34 3.45
C THR A 65 15.86 -1.76 2.12
N SER A 66 17.11 -2.06 1.71
CA SER A 66 17.50 -1.83 0.32
C SER A 66 16.48 -2.56 -0.55
N PRO A 67 15.79 -1.87 -1.48
CA PRO A 67 14.81 -2.53 -2.33
C PRO A 67 15.54 -3.68 -3.03
N SER A 68 15.21 -4.91 -2.67
CA SER A 68 15.70 -6.06 -3.41
C SER A 68 15.22 -5.84 -4.85
N SER A 69 16.18 -5.87 -5.80
CA SER A 69 15.94 -5.54 -7.20
C SER A 69 14.58 -6.09 -7.62
N PRO A 70 13.65 -5.25 -8.11
CA PRO A 70 12.32 -5.71 -8.44
C PRO A 70 12.47 -6.73 -9.57
N ARG A 71 12.43 -8.01 -9.18
CA ARG A 71 12.48 -9.11 -10.12
C ARG A 71 11.10 -9.20 -10.73
N TRP A 72 10.87 -8.37 -11.74
CA TRP A 72 9.69 -8.43 -12.60
C TRP A 72 9.67 -9.83 -13.22
N LYS A 73 8.73 -10.64 -12.77
CA LYS A 73 8.25 -11.76 -13.57
C LYS A 73 6.95 -11.28 -14.17
N SER A 74 6.97 -10.93 -15.45
CA SER A 74 5.75 -10.70 -16.21
C SER A 74 4.96 -12.00 -16.21
N PHE A 75 3.80 -12.00 -15.59
CA PHE A 75 2.91 -13.16 -15.66
C PHE A 75 1.98 -12.99 -16.87
N HIS A 76 2.00 -13.93 -17.80
CA HIS A 76 0.95 -14.04 -18.83
C HIS A 76 -0.18 -14.91 -18.26
N GLY A 77 -1.18 -14.28 -17.63
CA GLY A 77 -2.34 -14.94 -16.99
C GLY A 77 -3.38 -13.95 -16.44
N GLU A 78 -4.47 -14.46 -15.84
CA GLU A 78 -5.48 -13.64 -15.15
C GLU A 78 -4.95 -13.22 -13.76
N GLY A 79 -4.91 -11.91 -13.51
CA GLY A 79 -4.41 -11.28 -12.27
C GLY A 79 -4.74 -9.78 -12.30
N CYS A 80 -4.13 -8.98 -11.43
CA CYS A 80 -4.34 -7.52 -11.46
C CYS A 80 -3.03 -6.74 -11.30
N ILE A 81 -3.07 -5.45 -11.67
CA ILE A 81 -1.96 -4.52 -11.47
C ILE A 81 -2.40 -3.48 -10.44
N MET A 82 -1.71 -3.43 -9.31
CA MET A 82 -1.87 -2.37 -8.33
C MET A 82 -0.90 -1.24 -8.69
N LYS A 83 -1.44 -0.05 -8.94
CA LYS A 83 -0.67 1.19 -9.10
C LYS A 83 -0.88 2.04 -7.85
N TRP A 84 0.22 2.53 -7.28
CA TRP A 84 0.22 3.38 -6.10
C TRP A 84 0.87 4.72 -6.43
N SER A 85 0.21 5.81 -6.05
CA SER A 85 0.76 7.17 -6.16
C SER A 85 0.66 7.89 -4.82
N ILE A 86 1.66 8.71 -4.51
CA ILE A 86 1.63 9.64 -3.39
C ILE A 86 1.87 11.03 -3.95
N GLU A 87 0.87 11.88 -3.83
CA GLU A 87 0.98 13.31 -4.12
C GLU A 87 1.40 14.04 -2.84
N TYR A 88 2.43 14.86 -2.93
CA TYR A 88 3.00 15.52 -1.75
C TYR A 88 3.57 16.89 -2.09
N GLU A 89 3.61 17.73 -1.06
CA GLU A 89 4.36 18.98 -1.04
C GLU A 89 5.45 18.88 0.04
N LYS A 90 6.68 19.24 -0.30
CA LYS A 90 7.77 19.25 0.68
C LYS A 90 7.68 20.50 1.55
N MET A 91 7.90 20.32 2.85
CA MET A 91 8.01 21.46 3.78
C MET A 91 9.22 22.37 3.46
N ASN A 92 10.32 21.80 2.94
CA ASN A 92 11.51 22.51 2.45
C ASN A 92 12.24 21.68 1.38
N GLU A 93 13.19 22.29 0.67
CA GLU A 93 13.87 21.64 -0.47
C GLU A 93 14.72 20.43 -0.06
N ASP A 94 15.32 20.47 1.13
CA ASP A 94 16.19 19.43 1.68
C ASP A 94 15.43 18.18 2.16
N ALA A 95 14.10 18.27 2.31
CA ALA A 95 13.29 17.14 2.73
C ALA A 95 13.41 15.97 1.73
N ALA A 96 13.64 14.76 2.24
CA ALA A 96 13.76 13.56 1.42
C ALA A 96 12.45 13.24 0.68
N GLU A 97 12.56 12.56 -0.46
CA GLU A 97 11.38 12.08 -1.19
C GLU A 97 10.75 10.87 -0.50
N PRO A 98 9.41 10.75 -0.47
CA PRO A 98 8.70 9.68 0.24
C PRO A 98 8.73 8.33 -0.51
N LYS A 99 9.84 7.98 -1.19
CA LYS A 99 9.99 6.72 -1.96
C LYS A 99 9.78 5.49 -1.08
N MET A 100 10.13 5.59 0.20
CA MET A 100 9.96 4.51 1.18
C MET A 100 8.49 4.18 1.43
N HIS A 101 7.58 5.15 1.35
CA HIS A 101 6.15 4.92 1.51
C HIS A 101 5.55 4.15 0.33
N VAL A 102 6.06 4.41 -0.89
CA VAL A 102 5.69 3.63 -2.07
C VAL A 102 6.18 2.19 -1.91
N ALA A 103 7.44 1.99 -1.49
CA ALA A 103 7.97 0.65 -1.24
C ALA A 103 7.14 -0.13 -0.22
N LEU A 104 6.80 0.49 0.92
CA LEU A 104 5.90 -0.09 1.92
C LEU A 104 4.57 -0.55 1.30
N SER A 105 3.94 0.30 0.49
CA SER A 105 2.65 0.01 -0.15
C SER A 105 2.73 -1.15 -1.13
N LEU A 106 3.81 -1.23 -1.91
CA LEU A 106 4.02 -2.35 -2.84
C LEU A 106 4.32 -3.67 -2.12
N GLU A 107 5.02 -3.63 -0.99
CA GLU A 107 5.27 -4.83 -0.18
C GLU A 107 3.99 -5.33 0.50
N LEU A 108 3.18 -4.44 1.05
CA LEU A 108 1.87 -4.79 1.62
C LEU A 108 0.97 -5.41 0.56
N ALA A 109 0.98 -4.88 -0.66
CA ALA A 109 0.20 -5.44 -1.75
C ALA A 109 0.60 -6.88 -2.10
N LYS A 110 1.90 -7.20 -2.06
CA LYS A 110 2.39 -8.58 -2.26
C LYS A 110 1.97 -9.52 -1.13
N GLU A 111 1.91 -9.03 0.10
CA GLU A 111 1.46 -9.84 1.25
C GLU A 111 -0.05 -10.08 1.22
N ILE A 112 -0.82 -9.08 0.81
CA ILE A 112 -2.27 -9.22 0.56
C ILE A 112 -2.50 -10.18 -0.60
N ASP A 113 -1.74 -10.09 -1.69
CA ASP A 113 -1.82 -11.02 -2.81
C ASP A 113 -1.54 -12.47 -2.39
N ALA A 114 -0.48 -12.68 -1.60
CA ALA A 114 -0.17 -14.00 -1.05
C ALA A 114 -1.31 -14.54 -0.16
N HIS A 115 -1.98 -13.67 0.61
CA HIS A 115 -3.12 -14.03 1.43
C HIS A 115 -4.39 -14.30 0.59
N GLY A 116 -4.66 -13.47 -0.42
CA GLY A 116 -5.86 -13.53 -1.26
C GLY A 116 -5.82 -14.62 -2.34
N CYS A 117 -4.64 -15.11 -2.73
CA CYS A 117 -4.49 -16.25 -3.63
C CYS A 117 -4.60 -17.62 -2.95
N SER A 118 -4.70 -17.67 -1.62
CA SER A 118 -4.81 -18.92 -0.86
C SER A 118 -6.18 -19.17 -0.24
N ALA A 119 -7.17 -18.32 -0.53
CA ALA A 119 -8.55 -18.42 -0.08
C ALA A 119 -9.51 -18.84 -1.21
#